data_AF-A0A843CVE3-F1
#
_entry.id   AF-A0A843CVE3-F1
#
_cell.length_a   1.000
_cell.length_b   1.000
_cell.length_c   1.000
_cell.angle_alpha   90.00
_cell.angle_beta   90.00
_cell.angle_gamma   90.00
#
_symmetry.space_group_name_H-M   'P 1'
#
loop_
_entity.id
_entity.type
_entity.pdbx_description
1 polymer ?
#
loop_
_entity_poly.entity_id
_entity_poly.type
_entity_poly.pdbx_seq_one_letter_code
_entity_poly.pdbx_strand_id
1 'polypeptide(L)'
;MSSKTMLGMLFVMVIMFAVASFRQQIGGALDFIFQYIAFGGEYPVLTLVIAGTIMITLGTVIRGFLQNPIKMARNQQIQSEFNKELRQARIENNLFKLKKLEEMQPQIMAMSMQQSTDQMKVMPITMLFVIPIYAWVWFFLSTGTVDEPGKYFCAGNEIFDTWGYVHVEMPWTAIDLNGVLFMNFPVWIFIYTMISLPIGQIENRLIRLYLLKKELKKLDLEVKRAEIE
;
A
#
# COMPACT_ATOMS: atom_id res chain seq x y z
N MET A 1 12.78 -22.99 -6.86
CA MET A 1 11.72 -22.02 -6.51
C MET A 1 10.45 -22.77 -6.15
N SER A 2 9.84 -22.47 -5.01
CA SER A 2 8.55 -23.06 -4.62
C SER A 2 7.46 -22.74 -5.65
N SER A 3 6.53 -23.66 -5.90
CA SER A 3 5.40 -23.47 -6.83
C SER A 3 4.62 -22.17 -6.53
N LYS A 4 4.54 -21.76 -5.25
CA LYS A 4 3.91 -20.50 -4.82
C LYS A 4 4.71 -19.24 -5.20
N THR A 5 6.05 -19.32 -5.19
CA THR A 5 6.92 -18.23 -5.66
C THR A 5 6.90 -18.08 -7.18
N MET A 6 6.76 -19.19 -7.93
CA MET A 6 6.54 -19.12 -9.37
C MET A 6 5.16 -18.53 -9.70
N LEU A 7 4.10 -18.94 -9.00
CA LEU A 7 2.76 -18.39 -9.20
C LEU A 7 2.70 -16.87 -8.90
N GLY A 8 3.37 -16.43 -7.83
CA GLY A 8 3.49 -15.01 -7.48
C GLY A 8 4.22 -14.19 -8.55
N MET A 9 5.34 -14.68 -9.09
CA MET A 9 6.04 -14.02 -10.20
C MET A 9 5.20 -13.99 -11.47
N LEU A 10 4.53 -15.09 -11.80
CA LEU A 10 3.65 -15.18 -12.98
C LEU A 10 2.48 -14.19 -12.85
N PHE A 11 1.91 -14.05 -11.65
CA PHE A 11 0.88 -13.07 -11.36
C PHE A 11 1.37 -11.63 -11.53
N VAL A 12 2.57 -11.32 -11.04
CA VAL A 12 3.20 -10.01 -11.24
C VAL A 12 3.43 -9.73 -12.73
N MET A 13 3.92 -10.72 -13.50
CA MET A 13 4.14 -10.58 -14.94
C MET A 13 2.83 -10.36 -15.72
N VAL A 14 1.78 -11.13 -15.42
CA VAL A 14 0.45 -10.96 -16.03
C VAL A 14 -0.12 -9.58 -15.71
N ILE A 15 0.05 -9.12 -14.47
CA ILE A 15 -0.34 -7.77 -14.07
C ILE A 15 0.42 -6.73 -14.90
N MET A 16 1.75 -6.84 -15.01
CA MET A 16 2.54 -5.86 -15.77
C MET A 16 2.11 -5.82 -17.24
N PHE A 17 1.85 -6.98 -17.85
CA PHE A 17 1.36 -7.06 -19.22
C PHE A 17 -0.04 -6.48 -19.39
N ALA A 18 -0.96 -6.78 -18.46
CA ALA A 18 -2.31 -6.23 -18.46
C ALA A 18 -2.30 -4.71 -18.26
N VAL A 19 -1.48 -4.19 -17.34
CA VAL A 19 -1.32 -2.74 -17.15
C VAL A 19 -0.81 -2.10 -18.44
N ALA A 20 0.23 -2.65 -19.07
CA ALA A 20 0.77 -2.10 -20.30
C ALA A 20 -0.27 -2.06 -21.44
N SER A 21 -1.13 -3.08 -21.53
CA SER A 21 -2.15 -3.20 -22.57
C SER A 21 -3.36 -2.29 -22.35
N PHE A 22 -3.78 -2.12 -21.09
CA PHE A 22 -5.02 -1.39 -20.75
C PHE A 22 -4.79 -0.01 -20.13
N ARG A 23 -3.54 0.43 -19.93
CA ARG A 23 -3.21 1.70 -19.24
C ARG A 23 -3.91 2.91 -19.85
N GLN A 24 -4.04 2.99 -21.17
CA GLN A 24 -4.69 4.12 -21.81
C GLN A 24 -6.19 4.16 -21.52
N GLN A 25 -6.87 3.01 -21.62
CA GLN A 25 -8.31 2.92 -21.39
C GLN A 25 -8.66 3.17 -19.93
N ILE A 26 -7.87 2.58 -19.02
CA ILE A 26 -8.01 2.78 -17.57
C ILE A 26 -7.69 4.24 -17.20
N GLY A 27 -6.62 4.79 -17.77
CA GLY A 27 -6.21 6.17 -17.59
C GLY A 27 -7.30 7.14 -18.06
N GLY A 28 -7.78 7.01 -19.29
CA GLY A 28 -8.85 7.86 -19.82
C GLY A 28 -10.17 7.74 -19.04
N ALA A 29 -10.53 6.54 -18.57
CA ALA A 29 -11.73 6.35 -17.75
C ALA A 29 -11.61 7.05 -16.39
N LEU A 30 -10.46 6.89 -15.72
CA LEU A 30 -10.20 7.54 -14.43
C LEU A 30 -10.00 9.04 -14.55
N ASP A 31 -9.56 9.51 -15.71
CA ASP A 31 -9.36 10.92 -15.98
C ASP A 31 -10.66 11.72 -15.93
N PHE A 32 -11.81 11.11 -16.19
CA PHE A 32 -13.11 11.74 -15.98
C PHE A 32 -13.29 12.27 -14.54
N ILE A 33 -12.70 11.57 -13.56
CA ILE A 33 -12.74 11.94 -12.14
C ILE A 33 -11.50 12.77 -11.77
N PHE A 34 -10.32 12.34 -12.20
CA PHE A 34 -9.07 12.97 -11.77
C PHE A 34 -8.69 14.23 -12.56
N GLN A 35 -9.40 14.59 -13.65
CA GLN A 35 -9.21 15.87 -14.33
C GLN A 35 -9.40 17.07 -13.39
N TYR A 36 -10.25 16.96 -12.37
CA TYR A 36 -10.46 18.02 -11.38
C TYR A 36 -9.25 18.24 -10.48
N ILE A 37 -8.44 17.21 -10.24
CA ILE A 37 -7.19 17.33 -9.49
C ILE A 37 -5.98 17.54 -10.40
N ALA A 38 -6.15 17.46 -11.72
CA ALA A 38 -5.08 17.60 -12.69
C ALA A 38 -4.69 19.06 -12.95
N PHE A 39 -5.53 20.02 -12.54
CA PHE A 39 -5.32 21.47 -12.73
C PHE A 39 -4.93 21.84 -14.16
N GLY A 40 -5.50 21.15 -15.16
CA GLY A 40 -5.16 21.36 -16.56
C GLY A 40 -3.69 21.09 -16.94
N GLY A 41 -2.88 20.50 -16.06
CA GLY A 41 -1.45 20.28 -16.27
C GLY A 41 -0.53 21.38 -15.72
N GLU A 42 -1.06 22.44 -15.11
CA GLU A 42 -0.26 23.58 -14.63
C GLU A 42 0.63 23.23 -13.43
N TYR A 43 0.16 22.34 -12.54
CA TYR A 43 0.88 21.94 -11.31
C TYR A 43 1.13 20.43 -11.25
N PRO A 44 1.98 19.85 -12.10
CA PRO A 44 2.18 18.40 -12.18
C PRO A 44 2.62 17.77 -10.86
N VAL A 45 3.51 18.44 -10.11
CA VAL A 45 3.98 17.93 -8.81
C VAL A 45 2.85 17.87 -7.79
N LEU A 46 2.03 18.93 -7.71
CA LEU A 46 0.93 19.00 -6.75
C LEU A 46 -0.16 17.97 -7.10
N THR A 47 -0.45 17.78 -8.39
CA THR A 47 -1.31 16.70 -8.88
C THR A 47 -0.80 15.33 -8.43
N LEU A 48 0.50 15.06 -8.57
CA LEU A 48 1.13 13.81 -8.11
C LEU A 48 1.06 13.63 -6.59
N VAL A 49 1.22 14.71 -5.82
CA VAL A 49 1.09 14.69 -4.35
C VAL A 49 -0.32 14.28 -3.95
N ILE A 50 -1.34 14.89 -4.55
CA ILE A 50 -2.76 14.62 -4.26
C ILE A 50 -3.13 13.20 -4.68
N ALA A 51 -2.79 12.82 -5.92
CA ALA A 51 -3.05 11.48 -6.43
C ALA A 51 -2.35 10.41 -5.60
N GLY A 52 -1.09 10.67 -5.20
CA GLY A 52 -0.34 9.80 -4.32
C GLY A 52 -0.99 9.67 -2.95
N THR A 53 -1.42 10.77 -2.36
CA THR A 53 -2.14 10.78 -1.08
C THR A 53 -3.40 9.92 -1.17
N ILE A 54 -4.25 10.15 -2.18
CA ILE A 54 -5.48 9.36 -2.41
C ILE A 54 -5.17 7.87 -2.55
N MET A 55 -4.13 7.52 -3.31
CA MET A 55 -3.70 6.13 -3.50
C MET A 55 -3.33 5.46 -2.17
N ILE A 56 -2.51 6.13 -1.36
CA ILE A 56 -2.05 5.60 -0.08
C ILE A 56 -3.26 5.48 0.85
N THR A 57 -4.10 6.52 0.96
CA THR A 57 -5.29 6.50 1.81
C THR A 57 -6.20 5.33 1.48
N LEU A 58 -6.53 5.13 0.20
CA LEU A 58 -7.36 4.01 -0.23
C LEU A 58 -6.69 2.67 0.11
N GLY A 59 -5.40 2.52 -0.21
CA GLY A 59 -4.64 1.31 0.08
C GLY A 59 -4.59 0.98 1.58
N THR A 60 -4.35 1.99 2.41
CA THR A 60 -4.29 1.85 3.88
C THR A 60 -5.66 1.53 4.46
N VAL A 61 -6.73 2.16 3.98
CA VAL A 61 -8.10 1.90 4.42
C VAL A 61 -8.50 0.45 4.10
N ILE A 62 -8.32 0.03 2.85
CA ILE A 62 -8.65 -1.34 2.41
C ILE A 62 -7.85 -2.37 3.23
N ARG A 63 -6.54 -2.15 3.37
CA ARG A 63 -5.69 -3.02 4.19
C ARG A 63 -6.12 -3.03 5.65
N GLY A 64 -6.49 -1.88 6.20
CA GLY A 64 -6.98 -1.73 7.57
C GLY A 64 -8.24 -2.53 7.84
N PHE A 65 -9.17 -2.56 6.87
CA PHE A 65 -10.38 -3.38 6.96
C PHE A 65 -10.10 -4.88 6.83
N LEU A 66 -9.14 -5.28 5.98
CA LEU A 66 -8.87 -6.70 5.72
C LEU A 66 -7.91 -7.35 6.73
N GLN A 67 -6.92 -6.62 7.26
CA GLN A 67 -5.84 -7.19 8.08
C GLN A 67 -6.12 -7.23 9.60
N ASN A 68 -7.26 -6.73 10.09
CA ASN A 68 -7.61 -6.71 11.53
C ASN A 68 -6.39 -6.44 12.44
N PRO A 69 -5.86 -5.20 12.49
CA PRO A 69 -4.60 -4.89 13.16
C PRO A 69 -4.57 -5.27 14.65
N ILE A 70 -5.72 -5.37 15.30
CA ILE A 70 -5.83 -5.73 16.72
C ILE A 70 -5.61 -7.22 16.94
N LYS A 71 -6.14 -8.09 16.05
CA LYS A 71 -5.82 -9.53 16.07
C LYS A 71 -4.33 -9.76 15.85
N MET A 72 -3.73 -9.01 14.94
CA MET A 72 -2.29 -9.07 14.69
C MET A 72 -1.46 -8.67 15.92
N ALA A 73 -1.86 -7.60 16.61
CA ALA A 73 -1.21 -7.16 17.86
C ALA A 73 -1.39 -8.17 19.00
N ARG A 74 -2.59 -8.75 19.15
CA ARG A 74 -2.86 -9.82 20.13
C ARG A 74 -2.02 -11.06 19.84
N ASN A 75 -1.95 -11.52 18.59
CA ASN A 75 -1.13 -12.68 18.21
C ASN A 75 0.36 -12.44 18.51
N GLN A 76 0.87 -11.23 18.28
CA GLN A 76 2.23 -10.87 18.65
C GLN A 76 2.46 -10.92 20.16
N GLN A 77 1.50 -10.47 20.97
CA GLN A 77 1.57 -10.58 22.43
C GLN A 77 1.55 -12.03 22.89
N ILE A 78 0.61 -12.85 22.40
CA ILE A 78 0.52 -14.29 22.72
C ILE A 78 1.84 -14.99 22.38
N GLN A 79 2.43 -14.70 21.22
CA GLN A 79 3.70 -15.30 20.83
C GLN A 79 4.88 -14.83 21.70
N SER A 80 4.89 -13.56 22.11
CA SER A 80 5.89 -13.02 23.04
C SER A 80 5.79 -13.67 24.42
N GLU A 81 4.58 -13.78 24.97
CA GLU A 81 4.30 -14.40 26.26
C GLU A 81 4.62 -15.89 26.25
N PHE A 82 4.21 -16.61 25.19
CA PHE A 82 4.57 -18.01 25.00
C PHE A 82 6.09 -18.24 25.05
N ASN A 83 6.88 -17.41 24.35
CA ASN A 83 8.33 -17.52 24.36
C ASN A 83 8.93 -17.22 25.75
N LYS A 84 8.35 -16.27 26.50
CA LYS A 84 8.76 -15.98 27.89
C LYS A 84 8.45 -17.17 28.81
N GLU A 85 7.25 -17.71 28.74
CA GLU A 85 6.83 -18.85 29.55
C GLU A 85 7.65 -20.11 29.25
N LEU A 86 7.95 -20.36 27.98
CA LEU A 86 8.78 -21.49 27.55
C LEU A 86 10.20 -21.37 28.09
N ARG A 87 10.79 -20.18 28.03
CA ARG A 87 12.10 -19.90 28.65
C ARG A 87 12.05 -20.12 30.17
N GLN A 88 11.00 -19.64 30.82
CA GLN A 88 10.85 -19.77 32.27
C GLN A 88 10.66 -21.23 32.69
N ALA A 89 9.82 -22.00 31.99
CA ALA A 89 9.60 -23.42 32.24
C ALA A 89 10.90 -24.25 32.08
N ARG A 90 11.78 -23.86 31.15
CA ARG A 90 13.11 -24.47 31.01
C ARG A 90 14.03 -24.16 32.18
N ILE A 91 13.99 -22.94 32.72
CA ILE A 91 14.81 -22.54 33.88
C ILE A 91 14.32 -23.22 35.15
N GLU A 92 13.00 -23.30 35.33
CA GLU A 92 12.33 -23.90 36.49
C GLU A 92 12.34 -25.45 36.45
N ASN A 93 12.84 -26.07 35.37
CA ASN A 93 12.78 -27.52 35.12
C ASN A 93 11.37 -28.12 35.31
N ASN A 94 10.33 -27.32 35.03
CA ASN A 94 8.94 -27.73 35.22
C ASN A 94 8.46 -28.55 34.02
N LEU A 95 8.63 -29.87 34.09
CA LEU A 95 8.26 -30.82 33.03
C LEU A 95 6.77 -30.75 32.65
N PHE A 96 5.89 -30.49 33.62
CA PHE A 96 4.45 -30.38 33.36
C PHE A 96 4.13 -29.12 32.53
N LYS A 97 4.70 -27.97 32.92
CA LYS A 97 4.52 -26.71 32.18
C LYS A 97 5.17 -26.79 30.80
N LEU A 98 6.34 -27.41 30.69
CA LEU A 98 7.02 -27.63 29.41
C LEU A 98 6.17 -28.46 28.44
N LYS A 99 5.65 -29.61 28.89
CA LYS A 99 4.80 -30.49 28.07
C LYS A 99 3.53 -29.77 27.60
N LYS A 100 2.88 -29.02 28.49
CA LYS A 100 1.71 -28.20 28.13
C LYS A 100 2.03 -27.12 27.09
N LEU A 101 3.19 -26.45 27.20
CA LEU A 101 3.63 -25.43 26.24
C LEU A 101 3.98 -26.07 24.88
N GLU A 102 4.59 -27.24 24.86
CA GLU A 102 4.84 -28.02 23.64
C GLU A 102 3.53 -28.42 22.95
N GLU A 103 2.52 -28.85 23.70
CA GLU A 103 1.18 -29.15 23.16
C GLU A 103 0.49 -27.93 22.54
N MET A 104 0.77 -26.72 23.04
CA MET A 104 0.26 -25.46 22.48
C MET A 104 1.10 -24.93 21.29
N GLN A 105 2.31 -25.44 21.06
CA GLN A 105 3.20 -24.99 19.98
C GLN A 105 2.56 -25.06 18.57
N PRO A 106 1.82 -26.13 18.21
CA PRO A 106 1.11 -26.19 16.93
C PRO A 106 0.04 -25.09 16.80
N GLN A 107 -0.63 -24.70 17.89
CA GLN A 107 -1.63 -23.63 17.87
C GLN A 107 -0.97 -22.26 17.64
N ILE A 108 0.18 -22.00 18.29
CA ILE A 108 0.98 -20.78 18.07
C ILE A 108 1.46 -20.72 16.62
N MET A 109 1.94 -21.84 16.07
CA MET A 109 2.36 -21.94 14.67
C MET A 109 1.18 -21.73 13.72
N ALA A 110 0.01 -22.31 14.01
CA ALA A 110 -1.20 -22.12 13.22
C ALA A 110 -1.65 -20.65 13.21
N MET A 111 -1.59 -19.95 14.36
CA MET A 111 -1.88 -18.51 14.43
C MET A 111 -0.92 -17.68 13.57
N SER A 112 0.38 -18.01 13.58
CA SER A 112 1.38 -17.37 12.70
C SER A 112 1.11 -17.66 11.22
N MET A 113 0.75 -18.89 10.88
CA MET A 113 0.40 -19.28 9.51
C MET A 113 -0.88 -18.60 9.01
N GLN A 114 -1.88 -18.46 9.88
CA GLN A 114 -3.11 -17.72 9.59
C GLN A 114 -2.80 -16.25 9.32
N GLN A 115 -1.99 -15.61 10.17
CA GLN A 115 -1.53 -14.24 9.96
C GLN A 115 -0.76 -14.07 8.64
N SER A 116 0.07 -15.04 8.25
CA SER A 116 0.72 -15.04 6.94
C SER A 116 -0.29 -15.15 5.80
N THR A 117 -1.29 -16.02 5.94
CA THR A 117 -2.32 -16.24 4.92
C THR A 117 -3.20 -15.00 4.73
N ASP A 118 -3.57 -14.34 5.83
CA ASP A 118 -4.35 -13.11 5.80
C ASP A 118 -3.57 -11.98 5.11
N GLN A 119 -2.25 -11.89 5.31
CA GLN A 119 -1.41 -10.95 4.55
C GLN A 119 -1.37 -11.26 3.05
N MET A 120 -1.24 -12.54 2.68
CA MET A 120 -1.21 -12.96 1.27
C MET A 120 -2.53 -12.69 0.55
N LYS A 121 -3.67 -12.87 1.21
CA LYS A 121 -5.00 -12.56 0.65
C LYS A 121 -5.19 -11.07 0.34
N VAL A 122 -4.55 -10.21 1.12
CA VAL A 122 -4.69 -8.75 0.98
C VAL A 122 -3.87 -8.18 -0.17
N MET A 123 -2.72 -8.79 -0.48
CA MET A 123 -1.82 -8.30 -1.54
C MET A 123 -2.51 -8.09 -2.90
N PRO A 124 -3.17 -9.08 -3.52
CA PRO A 124 -3.79 -8.89 -4.84
C PRO A 124 -4.95 -7.90 -4.81
N ILE A 125 -5.69 -7.83 -3.69
CA ILE A 125 -6.76 -6.85 -3.51
C ILE A 125 -6.17 -5.45 -3.52
N THR A 126 -5.10 -5.18 -2.76
CA THR A 126 -4.47 -3.85 -2.77
C THR A 126 -3.94 -3.47 -4.16
N MET A 127 -3.42 -4.43 -4.93
CA MET A 127 -2.94 -4.17 -6.29
C MET A 127 -4.06 -3.76 -7.24
N LEU A 128 -5.25 -4.34 -7.10
CA LEU A 128 -6.43 -3.98 -7.93
C LEU A 128 -6.81 -2.49 -7.79
N PHE A 129 -6.51 -1.86 -6.65
CA PHE A 129 -6.75 -0.43 -6.44
C PHE A 129 -5.56 0.45 -6.83
N VAL A 130 -4.35 -0.05 -6.61
CA VAL A 130 -3.12 0.69 -6.89
C VAL A 130 -2.86 0.79 -8.39
N ILE A 131 -3.10 -0.29 -9.15
CA ILE A 131 -2.85 -0.38 -10.59
C ILE A 131 -3.62 0.70 -11.38
N PRO A 132 -4.94 0.87 -11.20
CA PRO A 132 -5.68 1.87 -11.96
C PRO A 132 -5.16 3.29 -11.72
N ILE A 133 -4.82 3.63 -10.48
CA ILE A 133 -4.29 4.96 -10.15
C ILE A 133 -2.92 5.16 -10.79
N TYR A 134 -2.05 4.14 -10.79
CA TYR A 134 -0.78 4.21 -11.53
C TYR A 134 -0.97 4.37 -13.04
N ALA A 135 -1.94 3.66 -13.63
CA ALA A 135 -2.27 3.82 -15.04
C ALA A 135 -2.75 5.25 -15.35
N TRP A 136 -3.53 5.86 -14.44
CA TRP A 136 -3.93 7.25 -14.58
C TRP A 136 -2.75 8.22 -14.43
N VAL A 137 -1.85 8.02 -13.45
CA VAL A 137 -0.66 8.88 -13.30
C VAL A 137 0.20 8.83 -14.57
N TRP A 138 0.35 7.64 -15.16
CA TRP A 138 1.03 7.50 -16.45
C TRP A 138 0.28 8.24 -17.58
N PHE A 139 -1.04 8.13 -17.64
CA PHE A 139 -1.87 8.85 -18.61
C PHE A 139 -1.78 10.37 -18.44
N PHE A 140 -1.80 10.86 -17.20
CA PHE A 140 -1.65 12.28 -16.86
C PHE A 140 -0.29 12.82 -17.32
N LEU A 141 0.79 12.08 -17.02
CA LEU A 141 2.15 12.43 -17.41
C LEU A 141 2.49 12.07 -18.86
N SER A 142 1.57 11.45 -19.60
CA SER A 142 1.80 11.13 -20.99
C SER A 142 1.88 12.43 -21.79
N THR A 143 3.02 12.63 -22.42
CA THR A 143 3.27 13.78 -23.32
C THR A 143 2.77 13.51 -24.73
N GLY A 144 2.37 12.27 -24.96
CA GLY A 144 1.90 11.75 -26.23
C GLY A 144 2.99 11.51 -27.24
N THR A 145 2.68 10.64 -28.19
CA THR A 145 3.43 10.47 -29.43
C THR A 145 2.57 10.98 -30.59
N VAL A 146 3.14 11.05 -31.81
CA VAL A 146 2.41 11.47 -33.02
C VAL A 146 1.13 10.63 -33.25
N ASP A 147 1.12 9.38 -32.78
CA ASP A 147 -0.01 8.45 -32.90
C ASP A 147 -0.98 8.46 -31.69
N GLU A 148 -0.54 8.95 -30.52
CA GLU A 148 -1.30 8.95 -29.27
C GLU A 148 -1.04 10.25 -28.48
N PRO A 149 -1.69 11.38 -28.83
CA PRO A 149 -1.40 12.66 -28.20
C PRO A 149 -1.79 12.67 -26.70
N GLY A 150 -0.89 13.18 -25.86
CA GLY A 150 -1.08 13.31 -24.42
C GLY A 150 -2.05 14.44 -24.12
N LYS A 151 -2.95 14.24 -23.17
CA LYS A 151 -4.04 15.19 -22.88
C LYS A 151 -3.56 16.49 -22.23
N TYR A 152 -2.56 16.40 -21.34
CA TYR A 152 -2.14 17.52 -20.49
C TYR A 152 -0.80 18.14 -20.91
N PHE A 153 0.09 17.34 -21.48
CA PHE A 153 1.44 17.75 -21.86
C PHE A 153 1.68 17.51 -23.36
N CYS A 154 0.80 18.04 -24.23
CA CYS A 154 0.93 17.91 -25.67
C CYS A 154 2.04 18.82 -26.24
N ALA A 155 2.75 18.34 -27.27
CA ALA A 155 3.66 19.15 -28.09
C ALA A 155 2.86 20.28 -28.77
N GLY A 156 2.94 21.49 -28.22
CA GLY A 156 2.20 22.66 -28.72
C GLY A 156 1.73 23.65 -27.66
N ASN A 157 1.79 23.32 -26.37
CA ASN A 157 1.63 24.33 -25.31
C ASN A 157 2.94 25.10 -25.17
N GLU A 158 2.91 26.41 -25.43
CA GLU A 158 4.06 27.34 -25.42
C GLU A 158 4.87 27.37 -24.10
N ILE A 159 4.38 26.71 -23.05
CA ILE A 159 5.02 26.57 -21.73
C ILE A 159 6.00 25.38 -21.68
N PHE A 160 5.85 24.37 -22.55
CA PHE A 160 6.68 23.16 -22.56
C PHE A 160 7.34 22.98 -23.94
N ASP A 161 8.60 23.42 -24.03
CA ASP A 161 9.48 23.43 -25.20
C ASP A 161 9.50 22.09 -25.98
N THR A 162 9.25 22.17 -27.29
CA THR A 162 9.63 21.40 -28.52
C THR A 162 9.92 19.89 -28.48
N TRP A 163 10.13 19.28 -27.32
CA TRP A 163 10.29 17.86 -27.11
C TRP A 163 9.41 17.50 -25.92
N GLY A 164 8.32 16.76 -26.14
CA GLY A 164 7.29 16.47 -25.12
C GLY A 164 7.81 15.82 -23.84
N TYR A 165 8.36 16.62 -22.94
CA TYR A 165 8.91 16.25 -21.64
C TYR A 165 8.16 17.03 -20.56
N VAL A 166 7.79 16.36 -19.48
CA VAL A 166 7.10 17.02 -18.36
C VAL A 166 8.17 17.53 -17.40
N HIS A 167 8.72 18.71 -17.70
CA HIS A 167 9.74 19.32 -16.88
C HIS A 167 9.15 19.97 -15.62
N VAL A 168 9.80 19.72 -14.48
CA VAL A 168 9.55 20.42 -13.23
C VAL A 168 10.80 21.21 -12.86
N GLU A 169 10.61 22.51 -12.65
CA GLU A 169 11.64 23.38 -12.11
C GLU A 169 11.76 23.16 -10.60
N MET A 170 12.87 22.57 -10.16
CA MET A 170 13.22 22.51 -8.74
C MET A 170 14.27 23.59 -8.42
N PRO A 171 14.37 24.06 -7.16
CA PRO A 171 15.31 25.11 -6.77
C PRO A 171 16.78 24.83 -7.12
N TRP A 172 17.13 23.56 -7.35
CA TRP A 172 18.48 23.10 -7.66
C TRP A 172 18.67 22.59 -9.10
N THR A 173 17.61 22.20 -9.83
CA THR A 173 17.69 21.81 -11.25
C THR A 173 16.30 21.59 -11.87
N ALA A 174 16.17 21.73 -13.19
CA ALA A 174 15.00 21.27 -13.93
C ALA A 174 15.12 19.77 -14.20
N ILE A 175 14.09 18.99 -13.86
CA ILE A 175 14.07 17.53 -14.09
C ILE A 175 12.82 17.15 -14.88
N ASP A 176 12.98 16.31 -15.90
CA ASP A 176 11.87 15.63 -16.57
C ASP A 176 11.27 14.55 -15.66
N LEU A 177 9.97 14.63 -15.39
CA LEU A 177 9.25 13.66 -14.57
C LEU A 177 9.23 12.26 -15.19
N ASN A 178 9.24 12.16 -16.51
CA ASN A 178 9.33 10.89 -17.24
C ASN A 178 10.78 10.40 -17.40
N GLY A 179 11.75 11.26 -17.08
CA GLY A 179 13.17 10.95 -17.07
C GLY A 179 13.50 9.84 -16.07
N VAL A 180 14.62 9.16 -16.34
CA VAL A 180 15.13 8.09 -15.47
C VAL A 180 16.14 8.67 -14.49
N LEU A 181 15.95 8.44 -13.19
CA LEU A 181 16.85 8.94 -12.14
C LEU A 181 17.58 7.82 -11.40
N PHE A 182 16.84 6.92 -10.75
CA PHE A 182 17.40 5.92 -9.83
C PHE A 182 16.89 4.51 -10.16
N MET A 183 17.79 3.52 -10.25
CA MET A 183 17.47 2.11 -10.54
C MET A 183 16.55 1.89 -11.76
N ASN A 184 16.66 2.75 -12.79
CA ASN A 184 15.79 2.75 -13.97
C ASN A 184 14.30 3.08 -13.72
N PHE A 185 13.96 3.65 -12.57
CA PHE A 185 12.61 4.15 -12.30
C PHE A 185 12.45 5.61 -12.75
N PRO A 186 11.27 5.97 -13.31
CA PRO A 186 10.91 7.35 -13.60
C PRO A 186 10.94 8.27 -12.37
N VAL A 187 11.28 9.54 -12.57
CA VAL A 187 11.36 10.56 -11.51
C VAL A 187 10.03 10.75 -10.76
N TRP A 188 8.89 10.67 -11.45
CA TRP A 188 7.59 10.80 -10.78
C TRP A 188 7.34 9.71 -9.72
N ILE A 189 7.89 8.50 -9.88
CA ILE A 189 7.83 7.43 -8.86
C ILE A 189 8.60 7.86 -7.61
N PHE A 190 9.72 8.55 -7.78
CA PHE A 190 10.53 9.03 -6.68
C PHE A 190 9.79 10.10 -5.87
N ILE A 191 9.22 11.10 -6.54
CA ILE A 191 8.40 12.13 -5.87
C ILE A 191 7.23 11.48 -5.13
N TYR A 192 6.53 10.56 -5.79
CA TYR A 192 5.46 9.78 -5.18
C TYR A 192 5.92 9.00 -3.95
N THR A 193 7.06 8.31 -4.00
CA THR A 193 7.57 7.50 -2.86
C THR A 193 8.06 8.36 -1.70
N MET A 194 8.61 9.54 -1.95
CA MET A 194 8.98 10.48 -0.89
C MET A 194 7.77 11.00 -0.11
N ILE A 195 6.63 11.17 -0.78
CA ILE A 195 5.39 11.71 -0.19
C ILE A 195 4.55 10.59 0.45
N SER A 196 4.25 9.55 -0.34
CA SER A 196 4.50 8.16 0.00
C SER A 196 4.55 7.77 1.48
N LEU A 197 5.80 7.67 1.90
CA LEU A 197 6.23 7.08 3.16
C LEU A 197 5.69 7.81 4.40
N PRO A 198 5.85 9.14 4.57
CA PRO A 198 5.39 9.82 5.78
C PRO A 198 3.87 9.75 5.92
N ILE A 199 3.11 9.97 4.84
CA ILE A 199 1.65 9.89 4.85
C ILE A 199 1.20 8.47 5.21
N GLY A 200 1.80 7.44 4.58
CA GLY A 200 1.49 6.06 4.89
C GLY A 200 1.72 5.71 6.37
N GLN A 201 2.79 6.21 6.99
CA GLN A 201 3.02 6.00 8.43
C GLN A 201 1.93 6.64 9.30
N ILE A 202 1.53 7.86 8.97
CA ILE A 202 0.50 8.60 9.71
C ILE A 202 -0.84 7.87 9.60
N GLU A 203 -1.27 7.50 8.39
CA GLU A 203 -2.54 6.82 8.17
C GLU A 203 -2.62 5.46 8.88
N ASN A 204 -1.55 4.66 8.79
CA ASN A 204 -1.48 3.38 9.47
C ASN A 204 -1.66 3.55 10.99
N ARG A 205 -1.06 4.60 11.56
CA ARG A 205 -1.19 4.90 12.98
C ARG A 205 -2.61 5.35 13.33
N LEU A 206 -3.22 6.20 12.52
CA LEU A 206 -4.59 6.67 12.73
C LEU A 206 -5.61 5.53 12.70
N ILE A 207 -5.51 4.63 11.71
CA ILE A 207 -6.41 3.48 11.59
C ILE A 207 -6.28 2.56 12.80
N ARG A 208 -5.04 2.25 13.23
CA ARG A 208 -4.81 1.43 14.43
C ARG A 208 -5.41 2.07 15.68
N LEU A 209 -5.22 3.38 15.87
CA LEU A 209 -5.78 4.11 17.00
C LEU A 209 -7.30 4.10 17.00
N TYR A 210 -7.92 4.32 15.83
CA TYR A 210 -9.37 4.31 15.69
C TYR A 210 -9.96 2.93 16.00
N LEU A 211 -9.39 1.88 15.42
CA LEU A 211 -9.84 0.52 15.67
C LEU A 211 -9.65 0.14 17.14
N LEU A 212 -8.51 0.49 17.74
CA LEU A 212 -8.23 0.20 19.14
C LEU A 212 -9.26 0.88 20.06
N LYS A 213 -9.53 2.17 19.84
CA LYS A 213 -10.56 2.90 20.60
C LYS A 213 -11.94 2.24 20.47
N LYS A 214 -12.28 1.78 19.26
CA LYS A 214 -13.55 1.08 19.01
C LYS A 214 -13.64 -0.24 19.79
N GLU A 215 -12.55 -1.01 19.85
CA GLU A 215 -12.51 -2.30 20.54
C GLU A 215 -12.51 -2.14 22.07
N LEU A 216 -11.75 -1.17 22.60
CA LEU A 216 -11.80 -0.80 24.02
C LEU A 216 -13.21 -0.41 24.46
N LYS A 217 -13.90 0.42 23.67
CA LYS A 217 -15.29 0.81 23.99
C LYS A 217 -16.25 -0.38 24.02
N LYS A 218 -16.02 -1.41 23.21
CA LYS A 218 -16.82 -2.64 23.24
C LYS A 218 -16.55 -3.45 24.50
N LEU A 219 -15.29 -3.63 24.87
CA LEU A 219 -14.89 -4.33 26.09
C LEU A 219 -15.45 -3.64 27.35
N ASP A 220 -15.39 -2.31 27.43
CA ASP A 220 -15.99 -1.56 28.54
C ASP A 220 -17.50 -1.77 28.66
N LEU A 221 -18.21 -1.89 27.53
CA LEU A 221 -19.64 -2.17 27.51
C LEU A 221 -19.96 -3.60 27.93
N GLU A 222 -19.13 -4.58 27.54
CA GLU A 222 -19.26 -5.97 27.95
C GLU A 222 -19.03 -6.14 29.45
N VAL A 223 -17.99 -5.51 30.00
CA VAL A 223 -17.72 -5.49 31.44
C VAL A 223 -18.89 -4.87 32.21
N LYS A 224 -19.40 -3.72 31.75
CA LYS A 224 -20.57 -3.08 32.38
C LYS A 224 -21.84 -3.93 32.32
N ARG A 225 -22.03 -4.76 31.28
CA ARG A 225 -23.17 -5.69 31.22
C ARG A 225 -22.98 -6.83 32.21
N ALA A 226 -21.78 -7.39 32.30
CA ALA A 226 -21.45 -8.44 33.25
C ALA A 226 -21.51 -7.99 34.72
N GLU A 227 -21.37 -6.68 34.99
CA GLU A 227 -21.56 -6.11 36.34
C GLU A 227 -23.03 -5.85 36.70
N ILE A 228 -23.95 -5.88 35.74
CA ILE A 228 -25.40 -5.64 35.93
C ILE A 228 -26.19 -6.95 36.03
N GLU A 229 -25.65 -8.05 35.49
CA GLU A 229 -26.17 -9.43 35.63
C GLU A 229 -25.69 -10.10 36.93
#